data_AF-L5N5M9-F1
#
_entry.id   AF-L5N5M9-F1
#
_cell.length_a   1.000
_cell.length_b   1.000
_cell.length_c   1.000
_cell.angle_alpha   90.00
_cell.angle_beta   90.00
_cell.angle_gamma   90.00
#
_symmetry.space_group_name_H-M   'P 1'
#
loop_
_entity.id
_entity.type
_entity.pdbx_description
1 polymer ?
#
loop_
_entity_poly.entity_id
_entity_poly.type
_entity_poly.pdbx_seq_one_letter_code
_entity_poly.pdbx_strand_id
1 'polypeptide(L)'
;MNEITCECGHVNPEGTVLCESCGKPVEKNQHIDGNDQKELLNMRYDGSARRSKTYNRTIIDKVWNFFSSVKVGVWLIFLTVIASAVGTILPQEMYIPQNVDPSTHYRDQYGMFGQIYYQLGFHDLFSSWWYMLLIAMIGISIIVASIDRFFPLYKTLKRQKPKRHELFMKKQRIFGETVRDDIDTELFKQNLKKRRYKVTEENGHLLAEKNRFARWGPYVNHIGLIVFLLGALLRFVPALYVDDFIWVREGETALINGTDGQFYIKNEAFTLETYDKDNPEDARFKEALENQEGAIPKTFRTDAVIYERTNQGVTGAEPELKELKEGAATMNNPLKFDDYALYQASYQLDEFKEMSFKIHDKDDDETNYGEFTVDLTAPASEYKVGDYRVEIANYFPDYEMENGEPVSASKYPRNPAFVFHVYPPGETEPETSFLGIGANIDAGGDNQYKLGLTAFDVRDVTGLTVKKDHTLWLIALGGAIFMIGVIQGMYWNHRRIWLQPREDGVWVSGHTNKNWYALRMEIDKAIEGTNIESPKDQYEMKS
;
A
#
# COMPACT_ATOMS: atom_id res chain seq x y z
N MET A 1 40.02 -4.76 16.23
CA MET A 1 40.27 -4.40 14.81
C MET A 1 41.76 -4.45 14.62
N ASN A 2 42.28 -5.13 13.59
CA ASN A 2 43.67 -4.87 13.24
C ASN A 2 43.75 -3.45 12.68
N GLU A 3 44.86 -2.77 12.93
CA GLU A 3 45.06 -1.39 12.56
C GLU A 3 46.23 -1.27 11.57
N ILE A 4 46.11 -0.33 10.63
CA ILE A 4 47.12 -0.03 9.61
C ILE A 4 47.58 1.41 9.83
N THR A 5 48.82 1.58 10.29
CA THR A 5 49.44 2.89 10.43
C THR A 5 49.88 3.41 9.07
N CYS A 6 49.38 4.58 8.68
CA CYS A 6 49.82 5.29 7.49
C CYS A 6 51.10 6.07 7.78
N GLU A 7 51.93 6.32 6.76
CA GLU A 7 53.14 7.16 6.85
C GLU A 7 52.90 8.56 7.42
N CYS A 8 51.67 9.08 7.31
CA CYS A 8 51.30 10.35 7.96
C CYS A 8 51.08 10.24 9.48
N GLY A 9 51.38 9.08 10.09
CA GLY A 9 51.16 8.78 11.51
C GLY A 9 49.73 8.44 11.89
N HIS A 10 48.79 8.45 10.92
CA HIS A 10 47.38 8.14 11.21
C HIS A 10 47.12 6.63 11.23
N VAL A 11 46.43 6.18 12.27
CA VAL A 11 46.02 4.79 12.46
C VAL A 11 44.66 4.58 11.78
N ASN A 12 44.64 3.73 10.74
CA ASN A 12 43.44 3.40 9.98
C ASN A 12 42.94 2.00 10.35
N PRO A 13 41.61 1.77 10.37
CA PRO A 13 41.08 0.42 10.50
C PRO A 13 41.52 -0.47 9.33
N GLU A 14 41.71 -1.77 9.57
CA GLU A 14 41.88 -2.78 8.51
C GLU A 14 40.76 -2.69 7.45
N GLY A 15 41.10 -2.88 6.17
CA GLY A 15 40.18 -2.70 5.04
C GLY A 15 39.98 -1.26 4.55
N THR A 16 40.68 -0.28 5.14
CA THR A 16 40.70 1.11 4.65
C THR A 16 41.47 1.17 3.33
N VAL A 17 40.84 1.69 2.27
CA VAL A 17 41.42 1.83 0.93
C VAL A 17 42.20 3.14 0.79
N LEU A 18 41.70 4.22 1.40
CA LEU A 18 42.36 5.53 1.43
C LEU A 18 42.51 5.97 2.89
N CYS A 19 43.72 6.36 3.29
CA CYS A 19 43.95 6.85 4.64
C CYS A 19 42.95 7.97 4.99
N GLU A 20 42.22 7.84 6.10
CA GLU A 20 41.16 8.79 6.50
C GLU A 20 41.72 10.22 6.67
N SER A 21 42.97 10.35 7.13
CA SER A 21 43.68 11.62 7.35
C SER A 21 44.30 12.21 6.06
N CYS A 22 45.29 11.56 5.44
CA CYS A 22 46.02 12.15 4.29
C CYS A 22 45.49 11.71 2.92
N GLY A 23 44.60 10.72 2.83
CA GLY A 23 44.09 10.19 1.56
C GLY A 23 45.06 9.26 0.81
N LYS A 24 46.23 8.92 1.37
CA LYS A 24 47.18 8.00 0.73
C LYS A 24 46.49 6.65 0.45
N PRO A 25 46.57 6.11 -0.78
CA PRO A 25 46.10 4.77 -1.09
C PRO A 25 46.84 3.71 -0.27
N VAL A 26 46.08 2.82 0.38
CA VAL A 26 46.63 1.66 1.11
C VAL A 26 46.79 0.51 0.12
N GLU A 27 48.03 0.20 -0.26
CA GLU A 27 48.34 -0.74 -1.35
C GLU A 27 47.65 -2.11 -1.20
N LYS A 28 47.71 -2.68 0.00
CA LYS A 28 47.11 -4.01 0.31
C LYS A 28 45.60 -4.05 0.10
N ASN A 29 44.92 -2.90 0.18
CA ASN A 29 43.46 -2.80 0.13
C ASN A 29 42.93 -2.22 -1.18
N GLN A 30 43.80 -1.97 -2.19
CA GLN A 30 43.33 -1.37 -3.44
C GLN A 30 42.32 -2.25 -4.18
N HIS A 31 42.39 -3.58 -4.07
CA HIS A 31 41.41 -4.49 -4.66
C HIS A 31 39.95 -4.33 -4.14
N ILE A 32 39.72 -3.51 -3.10
CA ILE A 32 38.42 -3.28 -2.49
C ILE A 32 37.70 -2.11 -3.18
N ASP A 33 36.39 -2.30 -3.41
CA ASP A 33 35.49 -1.28 -3.98
C ASP A 33 35.89 -0.77 -5.37
N GLY A 34 36.57 -1.61 -6.15
CA GLY A 34 36.95 -1.31 -7.53
C GLY A 34 37.97 -0.18 -7.61
N ASN A 35 38.89 -0.08 -6.64
CA ASN A 35 40.11 0.68 -6.84
C ASN A 35 41.14 -0.22 -7.57
N ASP A 36 41.93 0.37 -8.45
CA ASP A 36 43.10 -0.28 -9.05
C ASP A 36 44.27 0.71 -8.93
N GLN A 37 45.48 0.20 -8.77
CA GLN A 37 46.69 1.00 -8.76
C GLN A 37 46.89 1.82 -10.06
N LYS A 38 46.34 1.38 -11.20
CA LYS A 38 46.45 2.07 -12.50
C LYS A 38 45.30 3.04 -12.80
N GLU A 39 44.26 3.04 -11.98
CA GLU A 39 43.05 3.85 -12.20
C GLU A 39 42.98 5.09 -11.30
N LEU A 40 42.04 5.99 -11.62
CA LEU A 40 41.69 7.14 -10.79
C LEU A 40 41.09 6.65 -9.45
N LEU A 41 41.19 7.46 -8.40
CA LEU A 41 40.68 7.05 -7.09
C LEU A 41 39.15 6.95 -7.07
N ASN A 42 38.64 5.80 -6.64
CA ASN A 42 37.22 5.61 -6.39
C ASN A 42 36.86 6.06 -4.95
N MET A 43 36.22 7.22 -4.89
CA MET A 43 35.84 7.89 -3.64
C MET A 43 34.39 7.60 -3.19
N ARG A 44 33.75 6.53 -3.71
CA ARG A 44 32.34 6.21 -3.40
C ARG A 44 32.03 6.18 -1.89
N TYR A 45 32.95 5.65 -1.09
CA TYR A 45 32.89 5.63 0.39
C TYR A 45 34.08 6.36 1.03
N ASP A 46 34.68 7.29 0.29
CA ASP A 46 35.86 8.03 0.72
C ASP A 46 37.03 7.11 1.16
N GLY A 47 37.06 5.87 0.66
CA GLY A 47 38.05 4.84 0.98
C GLY A 47 38.02 4.30 2.41
N SER A 48 36.97 4.60 3.19
CA SER A 48 36.83 4.12 4.56
C SER A 48 36.56 2.61 4.66
N ALA A 49 37.08 1.98 5.71
CA ALA A 49 36.80 0.58 6.01
C ALA A 49 35.32 0.36 6.33
N ARG A 50 34.75 -0.73 5.83
CA ARG A 50 33.40 -1.18 6.14
C ARG A 50 33.43 -2.54 6.80
N ARG A 51 32.55 -2.74 7.80
CA ARG A 51 32.45 -4.01 8.52
C ARG A 51 32.16 -5.15 7.55
N SER A 52 31.26 -4.90 6.59
CA SER A 52 30.86 -5.89 5.58
C SER A 52 31.97 -6.38 4.65
N LYS A 53 33.11 -5.69 4.60
CA LYS A 53 34.27 -6.05 3.77
C LYS A 53 35.44 -6.63 4.56
N THR A 54 35.43 -6.45 5.87
CA THR A 54 36.58 -6.75 6.75
C THR A 54 36.34 -7.96 7.64
N TYR A 55 35.09 -8.17 8.07
CA TYR A 55 34.71 -9.26 8.95
C TYR A 55 33.93 -10.32 8.17
N ASN A 56 34.47 -11.54 8.06
CA ASN A 56 33.86 -12.67 7.33
C ASN A 56 33.91 -14.00 8.12
N ARG A 57 34.29 -13.97 9.40
CA ARG A 57 34.65 -15.19 10.14
C ARG A 57 33.45 -15.85 10.81
N THR A 58 32.52 -15.08 11.38
CA THR A 58 31.38 -15.62 12.13
C THR A 58 30.13 -15.77 11.26
N ILE A 59 29.16 -16.59 11.71
CA ILE A 59 27.85 -16.70 11.06
C ILE A 59 27.13 -15.33 11.06
N ILE A 60 27.22 -14.59 12.17
CA ILE A 60 26.66 -13.24 12.29
C ILE A 60 27.27 -12.31 11.24
N ASP A 61 28.58 -12.36 11.02
CA ASP A 61 29.23 -11.55 9.99
C ASP A 61 28.77 -11.97 8.58
N LYS A 62 28.62 -13.26 8.31
CA LYS A 62 28.10 -13.73 7.01
C LYS A 62 26.68 -13.22 6.73
N VAL A 63 25.80 -13.30 7.74
CA VAL A 63 24.42 -12.77 7.65
C VAL A 63 24.44 -11.25 7.47
N TRP A 64 25.26 -10.53 8.24
CA TRP A 64 25.44 -9.08 8.09
C TRP A 64 25.91 -8.71 6.68
N ASN A 65 26.86 -9.46 6.13
CA ASN A 65 27.43 -9.21 4.81
C ASN A 65 26.44 -9.48 3.69
N PHE A 66 25.59 -10.49 3.86
CA PHE A 66 24.47 -10.77 2.95
C PHE A 66 23.50 -9.58 2.92
N PHE A 67 22.95 -9.17 4.07
CA PHE A 67 21.98 -8.07 4.14
C PHE A 67 22.58 -6.68 3.89
N SER A 68 23.90 -6.49 4.07
CA SER A 68 24.60 -5.24 3.73
C SER A 68 24.85 -5.07 2.23
N SER A 69 24.63 -6.11 1.42
CA SER A 69 24.90 -6.12 -0.01
C SER A 69 23.80 -5.40 -0.80
N VAL A 70 24.18 -4.42 -1.62
CA VAL A 70 23.25 -3.75 -2.55
C VAL A 70 22.62 -4.75 -3.51
N LYS A 71 23.39 -5.76 -3.96
CA LYS A 71 22.89 -6.77 -4.91
C LYS A 71 21.75 -7.58 -4.30
N VAL A 72 21.90 -7.99 -3.03
CA VAL A 72 20.86 -8.73 -2.31
C VAL A 72 19.60 -7.88 -2.18
N GLY A 73 19.73 -6.62 -1.75
CA GLY A 73 18.59 -5.70 -1.68
C GLY A 73 17.87 -5.53 -3.02
N VAL A 74 18.60 -5.36 -4.12
CA VAL A 74 18.01 -5.24 -5.47
C VAL A 74 17.28 -6.52 -5.88
N TRP A 75 17.85 -7.69 -5.61
CA TRP A 75 17.19 -8.98 -5.89
C TRP A 75 15.93 -9.18 -5.04
N LEU A 76 15.95 -8.81 -3.76
CA LEU A 76 14.77 -8.89 -2.89
C LEU A 76 13.63 -8.03 -3.43
N ILE A 77 13.93 -6.79 -3.83
CA ILE A 77 12.94 -5.89 -4.45
C ILE A 77 12.40 -6.50 -5.75
N PHE A 78 13.30 -6.99 -6.62
CA PHE A 78 12.92 -7.61 -7.89
C PHE A 78 12.00 -8.82 -7.70
N LEU A 79 12.35 -9.73 -6.78
CA LEU A 79 11.51 -10.89 -6.45
C LEU A 79 10.16 -10.48 -5.88
N THR A 80 10.12 -9.45 -5.03
CA THR A 80 8.87 -8.93 -4.47
C THR A 80 7.98 -8.37 -5.58
N VAL A 81 8.54 -7.60 -6.52
CA VAL A 81 7.78 -7.06 -7.67
C VAL A 81 7.23 -8.17 -8.56
N ILE A 82 8.01 -9.22 -8.84
CA ILE A 82 7.52 -10.38 -9.59
C ILE A 82 6.40 -11.09 -8.81
N ALA A 83 6.59 -11.33 -7.52
CA ALA A 83 5.59 -11.95 -6.66
C ALA A 83 4.28 -11.15 -6.69
N SER A 84 4.35 -9.83 -6.50
CA SER A 84 3.19 -8.92 -6.61
C SER A 84 2.52 -9.02 -7.98
N ALA A 85 3.28 -8.96 -9.07
CA ALA A 85 2.73 -9.07 -10.42
C ALA A 85 1.99 -10.39 -10.65
N VAL A 86 2.56 -11.52 -10.18
CA VAL A 86 1.93 -12.85 -10.27
C VAL A 86 0.70 -12.95 -9.37
N GLY A 87 0.78 -12.45 -8.13
CA GLY A 87 -0.35 -12.41 -7.20
C GLY A 87 -1.51 -11.51 -7.64
N THR A 88 -1.30 -10.64 -8.63
CA THR A 88 -2.39 -9.84 -9.20
C THR A 88 -2.95 -10.38 -10.52
N ILE A 89 -2.52 -11.58 -10.95
CA ILE A 89 -3.04 -12.21 -12.18
C ILE A 89 -4.49 -12.69 -12.02
N LEU A 90 -4.81 -13.33 -10.90
CA LEU A 90 -6.17 -13.75 -10.57
C LEU A 90 -6.76 -12.80 -9.53
N PRO A 91 -8.10 -12.68 -9.43
CA PRO A 91 -8.74 -11.92 -8.37
C PRO A 91 -8.24 -12.36 -6.99
N GLN A 92 -7.86 -11.40 -6.15
CA GLN A 92 -7.56 -11.69 -4.73
C GLN A 92 -8.83 -12.18 -4.03
N GLU A 93 -8.67 -12.94 -2.95
CA GLU A 93 -9.77 -13.51 -2.17
C GLU A 93 -10.80 -12.45 -1.74
N MET A 94 -10.35 -11.23 -1.42
CA MET A 94 -11.27 -10.13 -1.08
C MET A 94 -12.21 -9.68 -2.22
N TYR A 95 -11.96 -10.11 -3.46
CA TYR A 95 -12.73 -9.75 -4.66
C TYR A 95 -13.51 -10.92 -5.25
N ILE A 96 -13.42 -12.12 -4.66
CA ILE A 96 -14.29 -13.23 -5.06
C ILE A 96 -15.61 -13.17 -4.27
N PRO A 97 -16.71 -13.73 -4.80
CA PRO A 97 -17.99 -13.73 -4.08
C PRO A 97 -17.85 -14.34 -2.68
N GLN A 98 -18.40 -13.68 -1.65
CA GLN A 98 -18.24 -14.12 -0.26
C GLN A 98 -18.98 -15.43 0.07
N ASN A 99 -19.86 -15.89 -0.81
CA ASN A 99 -20.62 -17.14 -0.67
C ASN A 99 -19.89 -18.37 -1.26
N VAL A 100 -18.73 -18.21 -1.90
CA VAL A 100 -17.95 -19.33 -2.43
C VAL A 100 -16.74 -19.62 -1.53
N ASP A 101 -16.44 -20.91 -1.34
CA ASP A 101 -15.20 -21.33 -0.67
C ASP A 101 -14.00 -21.00 -1.59
N PRO A 102 -13.07 -20.13 -1.18
CA PRO A 102 -11.90 -19.82 -1.98
C PRO A 102 -11.11 -21.07 -2.39
N SER A 103 -11.03 -22.09 -1.53
CA SER A 103 -10.22 -23.28 -1.74
C SER A 103 -10.70 -24.14 -2.93
N THR A 104 -12.00 -24.11 -3.23
CA THR A 104 -12.58 -24.78 -4.40
C THR A 104 -12.72 -23.81 -5.57
N HIS A 105 -13.11 -22.56 -5.31
CA HIS A 105 -13.36 -21.54 -6.33
C HIS A 105 -12.21 -21.40 -7.34
N TYR A 106 -10.96 -21.24 -6.87
CA TYR A 106 -9.84 -21.08 -7.78
C TYR A 106 -9.61 -22.32 -8.66
N ARG A 107 -9.84 -23.52 -8.13
CA ARG A 107 -9.72 -24.77 -8.89
C ARG A 107 -10.86 -24.91 -9.90
N ASP A 108 -12.08 -24.58 -9.50
CA ASP A 108 -13.26 -24.77 -10.34
C ASP A 108 -13.26 -23.78 -11.52
N GLN A 109 -12.82 -22.54 -11.28
CA GLN A 109 -12.75 -21.50 -12.31
C GLN A 109 -11.49 -21.57 -13.19
N TYR A 110 -10.33 -21.93 -12.60
CA TYR A 110 -9.03 -21.83 -13.28
C TYR A 110 -8.25 -23.17 -13.34
N GLY A 111 -8.90 -24.29 -12.98
CA GLY A 111 -8.33 -25.63 -13.05
C GLY A 111 -7.08 -25.82 -12.17
N MET A 112 -6.11 -26.57 -12.69
CA MET A 112 -4.86 -26.87 -11.99
C MET A 112 -4.03 -25.61 -11.69
N PHE A 113 -4.07 -24.60 -12.57
CA PHE A 113 -3.35 -23.35 -12.34
C PHE A 113 -3.87 -22.62 -11.11
N GLY A 114 -5.20 -22.49 -10.99
CA GLY A 114 -5.84 -21.89 -9.81
C GLY A 114 -5.59 -22.68 -8.53
N GLN A 115 -5.56 -24.01 -8.60
CA GLN A 115 -5.22 -24.83 -7.44
C GLN A 115 -3.79 -24.56 -6.93
N ILE A 116 -2.79 -24.49 -7.83
CA ILE A 116 -1.41 -24.15 -7.45
C ILE A 116 -1.34 -22.71 -6.92
N TYR A 117 -2.08 -21.79 -7.54
CA TYR A 117 -2.17 -20.40 -7.12
C TYR A 117 -2.64 -20.25 -5.67
N TYR A 118 -3.73 -20.97 -5.34
CA TYR A 118 -4.27 -21.01 -3.99
C TYR A 118 -3.26 -21.63 -3.01
N GLN A 119 -2.70 -22.80 -3.33
CA GLN A 119 -1.75 -23.51 -2.46
C GLN A 119 -0.47 -22.73 -2.15
N LEU A 120 0.03 -21.94 -3.10
CA LEU A 120 1.19 -21.08 -2.91
C LEU A 120 0.84 -19.79 -2.15
N GLY A 121 -0.43 -19.53 -1.85
CA GLY A 121 -0.87 -18.34 -1.12
C GLY A 121 -0.96 -17.09 -1.97
N PHE A 122 -1.03 -17.20 -3.30
CA PHE A 122 -1.18 -16.02 -4.18
C PHE A 122 -2.59 -15.43 -4.14
N HIS A 123 -3.61 -16.21 -3.73
CA HIS A 123 -4.99 -15.75 -3.56
C HIS A 123 -5.14 -14.63 -2.51
N ASP A 124 -4.30 -14.68 -1.47
CA ASP A 124 -4.16 -13.66 -0.43
C ASP A 124 -2.67 -13.31 -0.28
N LEU A 125 -2.09 -12.82 -1.38
CA LEU A 125 -0.64 -12.64 -1.49
C LEU A 125 -0.11 -11.71 -0.40
N PHE A 126 -0.80 -10.59 -0.17
CA PHE A 126 -0.31 -9.51 0.68
C PHE A 126 -0.31 -9.87 2.16
N SER A 127 -1.12 -10.83 2.58
CA SER A 127 -1.13 -11.37 3.94
C SER A 127 -0.35 -12.68 4.06
N SER A 128 0.06 -13.29 2.94
CA SER A 128 0.81 -14.54 2.93
C SER A 128 2.15 -14.43 3.69
N TRP A 129 2.46 -15.45 4.51
CA TRP A 129 3.62 -15.43 5.40
C TRP A 129 4.96 -15.26 4.66
N TRP A 130 5.09 -15.83 3.46
CA TRP A 130 6.33 -15.78 2.68
C TRP A 130 6.51 -14.41 2.00
N TYR A 131 5.42 -13.77 1.58
CA TYR A 131 5.46 -12.41 1.05
C TYR A 131 5.81 -11.42 2.18
N MET A 132 5.21 -11.60 3.35
CA MET A 132 5.56 -10.85 4.56
C MET A 132 7.03 -11.05 4.96
N LEU A 133 7.57 -12.27 4.80
CA LEU A 133 8.99 -12.54 4.99
C LEU A 133 9.87 -11.79 3.97
N LEU A 134 9.47 -11.70 2.69
CA LEU A 134 10.18 -10.89 1.68
C LEU A 134 10.24 -9.42 2.08
N ILE A 135 9.10 -8.83 2.50
CA ILE A 135 9.03 -7.44 2.96
C ILE A 135 9.91 -7.22 4.21
N ALA A 136 9.86 -8.14 5.17
CA ALA A 136 10.71 -8.08 6.36
C ALA A 136 12.20 -8.14 6.01
N MET A 137 12.60 -9.02 5.08
CA MET A 137 13.98 -9.13 4.61
C MET A 137 14.46 -7.85 3.91
N ILE A 138 13.59 -7.18 3.15
CA ILE A 138 13.88 -5.86 2.56
C ILE A 138 14.13 -4.83 3.67
N GLY A 139 13.24 -4.76 4.67
CA GLY A 139 13.40 -3.87 5.82
C GLY A 139 14.73 -4.08 6.55
N ILE A 140 15.07 -5.34 6.85
CA ILE A 140 16.34 -5.73 7.49
C ILE A 140 17.53 -5.33 6.61
N SER A 141 17.47 -5.61 5.30
CA SER A 141 18.50 -5.24 4.33
C SER A 141 18.76 -3.73 4.34
N ILE A 142 17.71 -2.91 4.37
CA ILE A 142 17.83 -1.45 4.41
C ILE A 142 18.51 -0.99 5.70
N ILE A 143 18.09 -1.51 6.86
CA ILE A 143 18.66 -1.16 8.16
C ILE A 143 20.14 -1.53 8.21
N VAL A 144 20.48 -2.78 7.91
CA VAL A 144 21.86 -3.30 7.96
C VAL A 144 22.77 -2.53 7.00
N ALA A 145 22.34 -2.36 5.74
CA ALA A 145 23.11 -1.61 4.74
C ALA A 145 23.31 -0.12 5.11
N SER A 146 22.34 0.47 5.82
CA SER A 146 22.45 1.84 6.33
C SER A 146 23.48 1.94 7.45
N ILE A 147 23.38 1.06 8.45
CA ILE A 147 24.30 1.04 9.61
C ILE A 147 25.74 0.77 9.16
N ASP A 148 25.96 -0.21 8.27
CA ASP A 148 27.29 -0.57 7.76
C ASP A 148 28.02 0.62 7.11
N ARG A 149 27.28 1.59 6.57
CA ARG A 149 27.83 2.72 5.80
C ARG A 149 27.77 4.06 6.53
N PHE A 150 26.85 4.20 7.48
CA PHE A 150 26.61 5.45 8.20
C PHE A 150 27.84 5.89 9.01
N PHE A 151 28.36 5.00 9.87
CA PHE A 151 29.48 5.33 10.74
C PHE A 151 30.78 5.64 9.96
N PRO A 152 31.19 4.85 8.95
CA PRO A 152 32.34 5.19 8.12
C PRO A 152 32.19 6.55 7.41
N LEU A 153 31.01 6.85 6.88
CA LEU A 153 30.74 8.14 6.23
C LEU A 153 30.84 9.30 7.24
N TYR A 154 30.19 9.18 8.41
CA TYR A 154 30.23 10.20 9.46
C TYR A 154 31.68 10.55 9.83
N LYS A 155 32.47 9.51 10.11
CA LYS A 155 33.88 9.62 10.49
C LYS A 155 34.69 10.30 9.39
N THR A 156 34.49 9.90 8.14
CA THR A 156 35.25 10.44 7.01
C THR A 156 34.92 11.89 6.71
N LEU A 157 33.64 12.28 6.79
CA LEU A 157 33.27 13.69 6.68
C LEU A 157 33.87 14.50 7.83
N LYS A 158 33.87 14.00 9.07
CA LYS A 158 34.44 14.74 10.21
C LYS A 158 35.97 14.91 10.14
N ARG A 159 36.69 13.98 9.51
CA ARG A 159 38.17 13.91 9.52
C ARG A 159 38.87 14.43 8.26
N GLN A 160 38.22 15.31 7.49
CA GLN A 160 38.84 15.89 6.29
C GLN A 160 39.94 16.89 6.66
N LYS A 161 41.10 16.81 5.99
CA LYS A 161 42.22 17.75 6.14
C LYS A 161 42.50 18.52 4.84
N PRO A 162 42.95 19.80 4.92
CA PRO A 162 43.45 20.56 3.78
C PRO A 162 44.66 19.91 3.11
N LYS A 163 45.68 19.53 3.89
CA LYS A 163 46.84 18.82 3.37
C LYS A 163 46.52 17.35 3.09
N ARG A 164 46.76 16.91 1.85
CA ARG A 164 46.59 15.53 1.37
C ARG A 164 47.88 15.00 0.75
N HIS A 165 48.02 13.69 0.73
CA HIS A 165 49.15 13.01 0.09
C HIS A 165 49.19 13.29 -1.43
N GLU A 166 50.38 13.31 -2.02
CA GLU A 166 50.56 13.68 -3.43
C GLU A 166 49.79 12.75 -4.38
N LEU A 167 49.90 11.45 -4.16
CA LEU A 167 49.13 10.43 -4.89
C LEU A 167 47.61 10.66 -4.81
N PHE A 168 47.11 11.20 -3.69
CA PHE A 168 45.68 11.51 -3.56
C PHE A 168 45.27 12.64 -4.49
N MET A 169 46.09 13.70 -4.58
CA MET A 169 45.85 14.86 -5.44
C MET A 169 45.92 14.48 -6.92
N LYS A 170 47.01 13.82 -7.33
CA LYS A 170 47.28 13.45 -8.73
C LYS A 170 46.27 12.45 -9.30
N LYS A 171 45.67 11.58 -8.46
CA LYS A 171 44.71 10.58 -8.91
C LYS A 171 43.23 11.00 -8.79
N GLN A 172 42.94 12.27 -8.45
CA GLN A 172 41.58 12.79 -8.58
C GLN A 172 41.21 12.97 -10.05
N ARG A 173 39.93 12.77 -10.40
CA ARG A 173 39.47 12.98 -11.78
C ARG A 173 39.74 14.41 -12.29
N ILE A 174 39.53 15.42 -11.44
CA ILE A 174 39.90 16.81 -11.75
C ILE A 174 41.23 17.11 -11.07
N PHE A 175 42.25 17.41 -11.86
CA PHE A 175 43.60 17.76 -11.38
C PHE A 175 44.28 18.77 -12.30
N GLY A 176 44.99 19.73 -11.71
CA GLY A 176 45.81 20.71 -12.40
C GLY A 176 47.06 21.05 -11.60
N GLU A 177 48.13 21.33 -12.34
CA GLU A 177 49.41 21.79 -11.82
C GLU A 177 49.72 23.12 -12.48
N THR A 178 50.07 24.13 -11.68
CA THR A 178 50.49 25.44 -12.16
C THR A 178 51.87 25.73 -11.59
N VAL A 179 52.83 25.96 -12.49
CA VAL A 179 54.22 26.26 -12.13
C VAL A 179 54.46 27.75 -12.38
N ARG A 180 54.24 28.58 -11.35
CA ARG A 180 54.37 30.04 -11.37
C ARG A 180 54.56 30.59 -9.96
N ASP A 181 55.32 31.67 -9.85
CA ASP A 181 55.59 32.33 -8.56
C ASP A 181 54.53 33.41 -8.20
N ASP A 182 53.77 33.90 -9.17
CA ASP A 182 52.83 35.03 -9.05
C ASP A 182 51.36 34.60 -8.81
N ILE A 183 51.16 33.52 -8.05
CA ILE A 183 49.84 32.93 -7.82
C ILE A 183 49.11 33.59 -6.65
N ASP A 184 47.92 34.12 -6.90
CA ASP A 184 47.06 34.72 -5.87
C ASP A 184 46.10 33.69 -5.24
N THR A 185 46.63 32.96 -4.26
CA THR A 185 45.86 31.96 -3.50
C THR A 185 44.77 32.59 -2.61
N GLU A 186 44.93 33.85 -2.19
CA GLU A 186 43.93 34.56 -1.38
C GLU A 186 42.73 34.98 -2.23
N LEU A 187 42.95 35.46 -3.45
CA LEU A 187 41.87 35.73 -4.41
C LEU A 187 41.12 34.45 -4.77
N PHE A 188 41.82 33.33 -4.99
CA PHE A 188 41.18 32.02 -5.22
C PHE A 188 40.26 31.63 -4.05
N LYS A 189 40.74 31.77 -2.82
CA LYS A 189 39.98 31.53 -1.59
C LYS A 189 38.77 32.47 -1.46
N GLN A 190 38.91 33.75 -1.79
CA GLN A 190 37.80 34.71 -1.81
C GLN A 190 36.75 34.35 -2.85
N ASN A 191 37.17 33.97 -4.07
CA ASN A 191 36.27 33.55 -5.14
C ASN A 191 35.48 32.29 -4.75
N LEU A 192 36.11 31.33 -4.08
CA LEU A 192 35.43 30.15 -3.52
C LEU A 192 34.40 30.53 -2.44
N LYS A 193 34.75 31.44 -1.52
CA LYS A 193 33.80 31.94 -0.49
C LYS A 193 32.61 32.66 -1.12
N LYS A 194 32.81 33.51 -2.13
CA LYS A 194 31.72 34.17 -2.90
C LYS A 194 30.79 33.14 -3.54
N ARG A 195 31.29 31.97 -3.91
CA ARG A 195 30.52 30.83 -4.46
C ARG A 195 29.87 29.94 -3.40
N ARG A 196 29.88 30.35 -2.13
CA ARG A 196 29.32 29.66 -0.95
C ARG A 196 30.04 28.36 -0.58
N TYR A 197 31.34 28.27 -0.85
CA TYR A 197 32.17 27.19 -0.32
C TYR A 197 32.58 27.50 1.13
N LYS A 198 32.53 26.48 1.98
CA LYS A 198 33.16 26.51 3.30
C LYS A 198 34.63 26.17 3.14
N VAL A 199 35.51 27.16 3.33
CA VAL A 199 36.96 27.00 3.15
C VAL A 199 37.64 26.81 4.50
N THR A 200 38.49 25.79 4.58
CA THR A 200 39.39 25.50 5.71
C THR A 200 40.82 25.57 5.22
N GLU A 201 41.70 26.18 6.00
CA GLU A 201 43.10 26.40 5.64
C GLU A 201 44.02 25.86 6.74
N GLU A 202 45.12 25.23 6.35
CA GLU A 202 46.16 24.74 7.25
C GLU A 202 47.53 24.82 6.54
N ASN A 203 48.46 25.62 7.06
CA ASN A 203 49.81 25.79 6.51
C ASN A 203 49.83 26.12 5.00
N GLY A 204 48.95 27.03 4.55
CA GLY A 204 48.81 27.40 3.14
C GLY A 204 48.06 26.39 2.27
N HIS A 205 47.73 25.19 2.77
CA HIS A 205 46.87 24.24 2.06
C HIS A 205 45.40 24.60 2.29
N LEU A 206 44.57 24.53 1.24
CA LEU A 206 43.15 24.85 1.29
C LEU A 206 42.28 23.62 1.00
N LEU A 207 41.19 23.50 1.76
CA LEU A 207 40.06 22.62 1.50
C LEU A 207 38.78 23.45 1.43
N ALA A 208 38.11 23.42 0.28
CA ALA A 208 36.82 24.05 0.08
C ALA A 208 35.74 22.98 -0.11
N GLU A 209 34.72 23.00 0.75
CA GLU A 209 33.58 22.07 0.74
C GLU A 209 32.26 22.81 0.48
N LYS A 210 31.38 22.20 -0.31
CA LYS A 210 30.02 22.70 -0.57
C LYS A 210 29.01 21.55 -0.61
N ASN A 211 27.84 21.78 -0.03
CA ASN A 211 26.74 20.82 0.07
C ASN A 211 27.11 19.47 0.71
N ARG A 212 27.89 19.48 1.81
CA ARG A 212 28.23 18.27 2.57
C ARG A 212 26.99 17.43 2.92
N PHE A 213 25.88 18.09 3.22
CA PHE A 213 24.64 17.43 3.60
C PHE A 213 24.12 16.48 2.53
N ALA A 214 24.37 16.71 1.24
CA ALA A 214 23.89 15.86 0.14
C ALA A 214 24.33 14.38 0.28
N ARG A 215 25.44 14.11 0.97
CA ARG A 215 25.91 12.73 1.24
C ARG A 215 24.98 11.95 2.17
N TRP A 216 24.15 12.63 2.96
CA TRP A 216 23.18 12.00 3.85
C TRP A 216 21.87 11.61 3.16
N GLY A 217 21.62 12.06 1.92
CA GLY A 217 20.36 11.84 1.19
C GLY A 217 19.89 10.38 1.20
N PRO A 218 20.73 9.38 0.84
CA PRO A 218 20.34 7.97 0.89
C PRO A 218 19.91 7.47 2.27
N TYR A 219 20.47 8.02 3.35
CA TYR A 219 20.15 7.61 4.72
C TYR A 219 18.83 8.22 5.18
N VAL A 220 18.59 9.49 4.84
CA VAL A 220 17.29 10.13 5.05
C VAL A 220 16.20 9.37 4.30
N ASN A 221 16.49 8.98 3.05
CA ASN A 221 15.60 8.18 2.23
C ASN A 221 15.26 6.83 2.89
N HIS A 222 16.27 6.11 3.39
CA HIS A 222 16.09 4.84 4.08
C HIS A 222 15.29 4.99 5.38
N ILE A 223 15.52 6.04 6.17
CA ILE A 223 14.72 6.31 7.38
C ILE A 223 13.25 6.52 7.01
N GLY A 224 12.97 7.32 5.98
CA GLY A 224 11.59 7.52 5.49
C GLY A 224 10.93 6.21 5.07
N LEU A 225 11.64 5.37 4.32
CA LEU A 225 11.16 4.06 3.91
C LEU A 225 10.91 3.12 5.10
N ILE A 226 11.78 3.12 6.13
CA ILE A 226 11.58 2.32 7.34
C ILE A 226 10.35 2.78 8.12
N VAL A 227 10.16 4.10 8.30
CA VAL A 227 8.97 4.65 8.97
C VAL A 227 7.70 4.31 8.19
N PHE A 228 7.75 4.41 6.86
CA PHE A 228 6.65 4.02 5.98
C PHE A 228 6.29 2.53 6.14
N LEU A 229 7.28 1.65 6.06
CA LEU A 229 7.09 0.20 6.23
C LEU A 229 6.58 -0.14 7.64
N LEU A 230 7.07 0.54 8.68
CA LEU A 230 6.57 0.36 10.04
C LEU A 230 5.09 0.77 10.15
N GLY A 231 4.70 1.90 9.54
CA GLY A 231 3.30 2.32 9.48
C GLY A 231 2.41 1.29 8.78
N ALA A 232 2.87 0.70 7.67
CA ALA A 232 2.16 -0.38 6.99
C ALA A 232 2.07 -1.65 7.84
N LEU A 233 3.15 -2.04 8.53
CA LEU A 233 3.15 -3.22 9.42
C LEU A 233 2.25 -3.04 10.65
N LEU A 234 2.08 -1.81 11.13
CA LEU A 234 1.16 -1.53 12.24
C LEU A 234 -0.32 -1.75 11.87
N ARG A 235 -0.66 -1.85 10.58
CA ARG A 235 -2.02 -2.19 10.14
C ARG A 235 -2.44 -3.63 10.46
N PHE A 236 -1.48 -4.51 10.77
CA PHE A 236 -1.79 -5.85 11.29
C PHE A 236 -2.19 -5.86 12.76
N VAL A 237 -2.15 -4.70 13.44
CA VAL A 237 -2.60 -4.56 14.83
C VAL A 237 -4.04 -4.05 14.82
N PRO A 238 -5.04 -4.86 15.20
CA PRO A 238 -6.46 -4.47 15.14
C PRO A 238 -6.78 -3.18 15.92
N ALA A 239 -6.03 -2.91 16.99
CA ALA A 239 -6.18 -1.67 17.76
C ALA A 239 -5.84 -0.40 16.96
N LEU A 240 -5.01 -0.50 15.92
CA LEU A 240 -4.54 0.63 15.11
C LEU A 240 -5.19 0.70 13.73
N TYR A 241 -5.71 -0.41 13.24
CA TYR A 241 -6.31 -0.51 11.91
C TYR A 241 -7.47 -1.50 11.88
N VAL A 242 -8.60 -1.06 11.33
CA VAL A 242 -9.77 -1.88 11.02
C VAL A 242 -10.20 -1.54 9.61
N ASP A 243 -10.47 -2.57 8.82
CA ASP A 243 -10.98 -2.50 7.47
C ASP A 243 -11.93 -3.67 7.26
N ASP A 244 -13.20 -3.40 7.51
CA ASP A 244 -14.26 -4.42 7.50
C ASP A 244 -15.41 -3.96 6.60
N PHE A 245 -16.31 -4.88 6.29
CA PHE A 245 -17.46 -4.62 5.43
C PHE A 245 -18.72 -5.20 6.07
N ILE A 246 -19.79 -4.40 6.12
CA ILE A 246 -21.08 -4.82 6.67
C ILE A 246 -22.21 -4.51 5.69
N TRP A 247 -23.15 -5.44 5.58
CA TRP A 247 -24.43 -5.23 4.90
C TRP A 247 -25.51 -5.00 5.95
N VAL A 248 -26.30 -3.94 5.80
CA VAL A 248 -27.37 -3.57 6.74
C VAL A 248 -28.63 -3.25 5.97
N ARG A 249 -29.71 -3.98 6.24
CA ARG A 249 -31.00 -3.76 5.58
C ARG A 249 -31.75 -2.64 6.26
N GLU A 250 -32.56 -1.92 5.50
CA GLU A 250 -33.44 -0.90 6.08
C GLU A 250 -34.30 -1.48 7.21
N GLY A 251 -34.37 -0.74 8.31
CA GLY A 251 -35.05 -1.11 9.55
C GLY A 251 -34.27 -2.08 10.44
N GLU A 252 -33.26 -2.79 9.93
CA GLU A 252 -32.49 -3.76 10.71
C GLU A 252 -31.37 -3.11 11.51
N THR A 253 -31.08 -3.69 12.68
CA THR A 253 -29.91 -3.36 13.49
C THR A 253 -28.89 -4.48 13.37
N ALA A 254 -27.67 -4.13 12.97
CA ALA A 254 -26.56 -5.06 12.78
C ALA A 254 -25.38 -4.69 13.69
N LEU A 255 -24.59 -5.70 14.07
CA LEU A 255 -23.32 -5.47 14.74
C LEU A 255 -22.32 -4.88 13.76
N ILE A 256 -21.56 -3.87 14.20
CA ILE A 256 -20.45 -3.33 13.42
C ILE A 256 -19.23 -4.24 13.63
N ASN A 257 -18.88 -5.03 12.62
CA ASN A 257 -17.70 -5.89 12.67
C ASN A 257 -16.41 -5.06 12.91
N GLY A 258 -15.42 -5.67 13.56
CA GLY A 258 -14.16 -4.99 13.91
C GLY A 258 -14.25 -4.01 15.10
N THR A 259 -15.36 -4.02 15.84
CA THR A 259 -15.58 -3.20 17.05
C THR A 259 -15.63 -4.01 18.34
N ASP A 260 -15.18 -5.27 18.35
CA ASP A 260 -15.23 -6.16 19.53
C ASP A 260 -16.62 -6.29 20.18
N GLY A 261 -17.69 -6.13 19.40
CA GLY A 261 -19.06 -6.22 19.89
C GLY A 261 -19.59 -4.94 20.57
N GLN A 262 -18.87 -3.83 20.48
CA GLN A 262 -19.18 -2.59 21.20
C GLN A 262 -20.23 -1.73 20.49
N PHE A 263 -20.21 -1.69 19.14
CA PHE A 263 -21.06 -0.78 18.37
C PHE A 263 -22.00 -1.54 17.43
N TYR A 264 -23.22 -1.02 17.31
CA TYR A 264 -24.26 -1.50 16.42
C TYR A 264 -24.72 -0.36 15.52
N ILE A 265 -25.22 -0.69 14.34
CA ILE A 265 -25.78 0.25 13.39
C ILE A 265 -27.20 -0.18 13.03
N LYS A 266 -28.12 0.77 13.02
CA LYS A 266 -29.43 0.62 12.38
C LYS A 266 -29.43 1.43 11.10
N ASN A 267 -29.81 0.79 9.99
CA ASN A 267 -30.09 1.49 8.74
C ASN A 267 -31.53 2.01 8.79
N GLU A 268 -31.71 3.33 8.86
CA GLU A 268 -33.05 3.95 8.84
C GLU A 268 -33.59 4.04 7.42
N ALA A 269 -32.74 4.44 6.47
CA ALA A 269 -33.09 4.55 5.06
C ALA A 269 -31.85 4.54 4.16
N PHE A 270 -31.98 3.95 3.00
CA PHE A 270 -31.07 4.10 1.88
C PHE A 270 -31.70 5.03 0.84
N THR A 271 -30.87 5.81 0.15
CA THR A 271 -31.32 6.68 -0.93
C THR A 271 -30.33 6.63 -2.06
N LEU A 272 -30.85 6.26 -3.23
CA LEU A 272 -30.16 6.32 -4.51
C LEU A 272 -30.65 7.53 -5.30
N GLU A 273 -29.80 8.55 -5.44
CA GLU A 273 -30.05 9.64 -6.37
C GLU A 273 -29.44 9.29 -7.73
N THR A 274 -30.21 9.44 -8.81
CA THR A 274 -29.73 9.20 -10.18
C THR A 274 -29.71 10.49 -10.98
N TYR A 275 -28.84 10.56 -11.99
CA TYR A 275 -28.88 11.65 -12.97
C TYR A 275 -30.17 11.58 -13.78
N ASP A 276 -30.77 12.75 -14.02
CA ASP A 276 -31.99 12.87 -14.81
C ASP A 276 -31.74 13.78 -16.02
N LYS A 277 -32.05 13.27 -17.21
CA LYS A 277 -31.94 14.00 -18.47
C LYS A 277 -32.87 15.22 -18.56
N ASP A 278 -33.95 15.22 -17.78
CA ASP A 278 -34.96 16.27 -17.75
C ASP A 278 -34.67 17.30 -16.63
N ASN A 279 -33.66 17.06 -15.79
CA ASN A 279 -33.20 18.00 -14.78
C ASN A 279 -32.23 19.06 -15.38
N PRO A 280 -32.54 20.37 -15.26
CA PRO A 280 -31.67 21.45 -15.78
C PRO A 280 -30.23 21.42 -15.26
N GLU A 281 -29.99 20.91 -14.05
CA GLU A 281 -28.64 20.84 -13.45
C GLU A 281 -27.75 19.79 -14.12
N ASP A 282 -28.38 18.75 -14.67
CA ASP A 282 -27.73 17.59 -15.29
C ASP A 282 -27.67 17.71 -16.82
N ALA A 283 -28.17 18.81 -17.38
CA ALA A 283 -28.23 19.07 -18.83
C ALA A 283 -26.86 18.93 -19.55
N ARG A 284 -25.75 19.12 -18.83
CA ARG A 284 -24.38 18.92 -19.35
C ARG A 284 -24.04 17.47 -19.68
N PHE A 285 -24.78 16.51 -19.13
CA PHE A 285 -24.57 15.07 -19.30
C PHE A 285 -25.59 14.43 -20.24
N LYS A 286 -26.49 15.21 -20.85
CA LYS A 286 -27.61 14.72 -21.65
C LYS A 286 -27.19 13.75 -22.76
N GLU A 287 -26.16 14.09 -23.52
CA GLU A 287 -25.65 13.23 -24.61
C GLU A 287 -25.06 11.91 -24.08
N ALA A 288 -24.46 11.91 -22.89
CA ALA A 288 -23.98 10.67 -22.24
C ALA A 288 -25.14 9.83 -21.71
N LEU A 289 -26.17 10.46 -21.12
CA LEU A 289 -27.38 9.82 -20.61
C LEU A 289 -28.24 9.21 -21.71
N GLU A 290 -28.28 9.80 -22.91
CA GLU A 290 -29.01 9.26 -24.06
C GLU A 290 -28.35 8.01 -24.66
N ASN A 291 -27.03 7.86 -24.50
CA ASN A 291 -26.26 6.76 -25.05
C ASN A 291 -26.09 5.57 -24.09
N GLN A 292 -26.58 5.68 -22.85
CA GLN A 292 -26.42 4.65 -21.82
C GLN A 292 -27.79 4.07 -21.45
N GLU A 293 -27.93 2.75 -21.50
CA GLU A 293 -29.12 2.06 -21.01
C GLU A 293 -29.04 1.91 -19.47
N GLY A 294 -30.06 2.41 -18.78
CA GLY A 294 -30.20 2.29 -17.32
C GLY A 294 -29.97 3.60 -16.56
N ALA A 295 -30.39 3.62 -15.29
CA ALA A 295 -30.22 4.79 -14.42
C ALA A 295 -28.75 4.92 -13.99
N ILE A 296 -28.19 6.13 -14.10
CA ILE A 296 -26.81 6.40 -13.66
C ILE A 296 -26.85 6.96 -12.23
N PRO A 297 -26.25 6.28 -11.24
CA PRO A 297 -26.15 6.82 -9.90
C PRO A 297 -25.34 8.12 -9.82
N LYS A 298 -25.90 9.11 -9.12
CA LYS A 298 -25.29 10.37 -8.74
C LYS A 298 -24.75 10.31 -7.31
N THR A 299 -25.56 9.81 -6.38
CA THR A 299 -25.22 9.69 -4.96
C THR A 299 -25.85 8.43 -4.36
N PHE A 300 -25.08 7.75 -3.51
CA PHE A 300 -25.56 6.71 -2.62
C PHE A 300 -25.47 7.23 -1.20
N ARG A 301 -26.58 7.24 -0.47
CA ARG A 301 -26.67 7.73 0.90
C ARG A 301 -27.34 6.69 1.79
N THR A 302 -26.77 6.46 2.96
CA THR A 302 -27.40 5.73 4.05
C THR A 302 -27.63 6.67 5.21
N ASP A 303 -28.86 6.77 5.67
CA ASP A 303 -29.19 7.39 6.95
C ASP A 303 -29.21 6.30 8.02
N ALA A 304 -28.41 6.49 9.06
CA ALA A 304 -28.16 5.46 10.05
C ALA A 304 -28.03 6.01 11.47
N VAL A 305 -28.41 5.17 12.42
CA VAL A 305 -28.25 5.40 13.86
C VAL A 305 -27.22 4.42 14.42
N ILE A 306 -26.20 4.96 15.09
CA ILE A 306 -25.17 4.20 15.77
C ILE A 306 -25.56 4.03 17.23
N TYR A 307 -25.48 2.80 17.72
CA TYR A 307 -25.71 2.42 19.10
C TYR A 307 -24.44 1.89 19.74
N GLU A 308 -24.27 2.20 21.03
CA GLU A 308 -23.26 1.64 21.90
C GLU A 308 -23.90 0.60 22.84
N ARG A 309 -23.27 -0.57 22.96
CA ARG A 309 -23.72 -1.63 23.86
C ARG A 309 -23.32 -1.35 25.30
N THR A 310 -24.29 -1.24 26.21
CA THR A 310 -24.04 -0.92 27.64
C THR A 310 -23.78 -2.14 28.52
N ASN A 311 -24.25 -3.33 28.14
CA ASN A 311 -24.15 -4.56 28.94
C ASN A 311 -23.02 -5.51 28.49
N GLN A 312 -21.83 -4.96 28.19
CA GLN A 312 -20.67 -5.76 27.76
C GLN A 312 -20.29 -6.84 28.78
N GLY A 313 -19.99 -8.04 28.29
CA GLY A 313 -19.45 -9.16 29.10
C GLY A 313 -20.47 -10.16 29.64
N VAL A 314 -21.77 -9.96 29.41
CA VAL A 314 -22.80 -10.96 29.75
C VAL A 314 -23.01 -11.91 28.56
N THR A 315 -22.38 -13.08 28.60
CA THR A 315 -22.48 -14.09 27.55
C THR A 315 -23.93 -14.57 27.39
N GLY A 316 -24.49 -14.45 26.19
CA GLY A 316 -25.85 -14.92 25.86
C GLY A 316 -26.99 -13.96 26.24
N ALA A 317 -26.71 -12.77 26.80
CA ALA A 317 -27.73 -11.75 27.00
C ALA A 317 -27.93 -10.91 25.72
N GLU A 318 -29.19 -10.58 25.43
CA GLU A 318 -29.56 -9.62 24.40
C GLU A 318 -28.83 -8.28 24.62
N PRO A 319 -28.34 -7.62 23.56
CA PRO A 319 -27.58 -6.39 23.69
C PRO A 319 -28.50 -5.25 24.15
N GLU A 320 -28.12 -4.59 25.24
CA GLU A 320 -28.73 -3.32 25.64
C GLU A 320 -28.03 -2.19 24.87
N LEU A 321 -28.79 -1.51 24.01
CA LEU A 321 -28.29 -0.53 23.07
C LEU A 321 -28.66 0.89 23.51
N LYS A 322 -27.65 1.76 23.60
CA LYS A 322 -27.82 3.19 23.83
C LYS A 322 -27.46 3.95 22.56
N GLU A 323 -28.35 4.83 22.11
CA GLU A 323 -28.06 5.68 20.96
C GLU A 323 -26.84 6.57 21.22
N LEU A 324 -25.88 6.51 20.30
CA LEU A 324 -24.65 7.29 20.33
C LEU A 324 -24.72 8.47 19.36
N LYS A 325 -25.16 8.21 18.13
CA LYS A 325 -25.16 9.20 17.06
C LYS A 325 -26.05 8.81 15.90
N GLU A 326 -26.84 9.75 15.41
CA GLU A 326 -27.55 9.66 14.14
C GLU A 326 -26.81 10.48 13.05
N GLY A 327 -26.83 10.00 11.81
CA GLY A 327 -26.35 10.77 10.67
C GLY A 327 -26.32 9.99 9.36
N ALA A 328 -25.77 10.62 8.34
CA ALA A 328 -25.69 10.05 6.99
C ALA A 328 -24.26 9.59 6.65
N ALA A 329 -24.15 8.46 5.96
CA ALA A 329 -22.93 7.99 5.31
C ALA A 329 -23.09 8.06 3.78
N THR A 330 -22.07 8.59 3.11
CA THR A 330 -21.94 8.62 1.65
C THR A 330 -20.54 8.16 1.26
N MET A 331 -20.28 7.99 -0.05
CA MET A 331 -19.02 7.45 -0.54
C MET A 331 -17.79 8.29 -0.13
N ASN A 332 -17.94 9.62 -0.04
CA ASN A 332 -16.85 10.53 0.32
C ASN A 332 -17.03 11.24 1.67
N ASN A 333 -18.23 11.20 2.25
CA ASN A 333 -18.50 11.75 3.58
C ASN A 333 -18.98 10.63 4.50
N PRO A 334 -18.08 10.07 5.34
CA PRO A 334 -18.43 8.96 6.20
C PRO A 334 -19.19 9.42 7.45
N LEU A 335 -20.00 8.52 8.00
CA LEU A 335 -20.52 8.66 9.35
C LEU A 335 -19.43 8.27 10.35
N LYS A 336 -18.83 9.28 10.99
CA LYS A 336 -17.77 9.09 12.00
C LYS A 336 -18.34 9.01 13.40
N PHE A 337 -17.86 8.06 14.19
CA PHE A 337 -18.16 7.90 15.62
C PHE A 337 -16.94 7.27 16.30
N ASP A 338 -16.62 7.75 17.50
CA ASP A 338 -15.40 7.34 18.21
C ASP A 338 -14.16 7.39 17.29
N ASP A 339 -13.37 6.31 17.18
CA ASP A 339 -12.24 6.17 16.25
C ASP A 339 -12.62 5.59 14.86
N TYR A 340 -13.91 5.33 14.62
CA TYR A 340 -14.41 4.64 13.44
C TYR A 340 -15.10 5.58 12.44
N ALA A 341 -15.11 5.14 11.18
CA ALA A 341 -15.77 5.81 10.08
C ALA A 341 -16.48 4.77 9.19
N LEU A 342 -17.77 5.00 8.92
CA LEU A 342 -18.55 4.19 7.99
C LEU A 342 -18.69 4.90 6.65
N TYR A 343 -18.19 4.28 5.60
CA TYR A 343 -18.27 4.79 4.23
C TYR A 343 -19.31 3.98 3.45
N GLN A 344 -20.16 4.67 2.69
CA GLN A 344 -21.00 4.01 1.70
C GLN A 344 -20.12 3.40 0.61
N ALA A 345 -20.20 2.09 0.42
CA ALA A 345 -19.32 1.38 -0.50
C ALA A 345 -20.06 0.53 -1.53
N SER A 346 -21.20 -0.05 -1.15
CA SER A 346 -22.04 -0.85 -2.04
C SER A 346 -23.50 -0.75 -1.64
N TYR A 347 -24.42 -1.30 -2.43
CA TYR A 347 -25.85 -1.33 -2.12
C TYR A 347 -26.54 -2.44 -2.91
N GLN A 348 -27.72 -2.83 -2.46
CA GLN A 348 -28.65 -3.67 -3.20
C GLN A 348 -30.03 -3.05 -3.06
N LEU A 349 -30.70 -2.85 -4.20
CA LEU A 349 -32.05 -2.30 -4.21
C LEU A 349 -33.08 -3.42 -4.16
N ASP A 350 -34.27 -3.08 -3.66
CA ASP A 350 -35.50 -3.85 -3.84
C ASP A 350 -35.40 -5.31 -3.37
N GLU A 351 -34.69 -5.59 -2.26
CA GLU A 351 -34.68 -6.93 -1.66
C GLU A 351 -36.08 -7.26 -1.12
N PHE A 352 -36.66 -8.39 -1.52
CA PHE A 352 -38.01 -8.75 -1.08
C PHE A 352 -38.03 -9.04 0.41
N LYS A 353 -38.92 -8.37 1.13
CA LYS A 353 -39.08 -8.52 2.57
C LYS A 353 -40.29 -9.42 2.90
N GLU A 354 -41.43 -9.12 2.29
CA GLU A 354 -42.69 -9.81 2.54
C GLU A 354 -43.44 -10.04 1.22
N MET A 355 -44.14 -11.16 1.10
CA MET A 355 -45.04 -11.44 -0.03
C MET A 355 -46.39 -11.92 0.49
N SER A 356 -47.47 -11.34 -0.03
CA SER A 356 -48.84 -11.69 0.34
C SER A 356 -49.52 -12.44 -0.79
N PHE A 357 -50.18 -13.53 -0.45
CA PHE A 357 -50.83 -14.42 -1.39
C PHE A 357 -52.30 -14.60 -1.04
N LYS A 358 -53.15 -14.78 -2.06
CA LYS A 358 -54.55 -15.19 -1.93
C LYS A 358 -54.76 -16.58 -2.49
N ILE A 359 -55.69 -17.33 -1.91
CA ILE A 359 -56.18 -18.59 -2.48
C ILE A 359 -57.40 -18.28 -3.36
N HIS A 360 -57.40 -18.73 -4.61
CA HIS A 360 -58.50 -18.55 -5.56
C HIS A 360 -58.69 -19.80 -6.44
N ASP A 361 -59.82 -19.92 -7.11
CA ASP A 361 -60.08 -20.99 -8.07
C ASP A 361 -59.17 -20.87 -9.29
N LYS A 362 -58.73 -22.02 -9.83
CA LYS A 362 -57.80 -22.09 -10.97
C LYS A 362 -58.27 -21.36 -12.22
N ASP A 363 -59.58 -21.28 -12.42
CA ASP A 363 -60.25 -20.71 -13.59
C ASP A 363 -60.92 -19.34 -13.31
N ASP A 364 -60.88 -18.85 -12.06
CA ASP A 364 -61.49 -17.57 -11.66
C ASP A 364 -60.62 -16.82 -10.64
N ASP A 365 -59.83 -15.88 -11.14
CA ASP A 365 -58.93 -15.04 -10.34
C ASP A 365 -59.66 -14.03 -9.44
N GLU A 366 -60.98 -13.83 -9.57
CA GLU A 366 -61.77 -12.93 -8.72
C GLU A 366 -62.19 -13.59 -7.41
N THR A 367 -62.18 -14.92 -7.35
CA THR A 367 -62.48 -15.65 -6.10
C THR A 367 -61.37 -15.42 -5.06
N ASN A 368 -61.75 -15.37 -3.78
CA ASN A 368 -60.80 -15.18 -2.68
C ASN A 368 -61.26 -15.98 -1.47
N TYR A 369 -60.55 -17.07 -1.19
CA TYR A 369 -60.80 -17.95 -0.05
C TYR A 369 -59.99 -17.55 1.20
N GLY A 370 -59.17 -16.50 1.08
CA GLY A 370 -58.41 -15.90 2.16
C GLY A 370 -57.00 -15.51 1.71
N GLU A 371 -56.36 -14.66 2.51
CA GLU A 371 -55.03 -14.12 2.25
C GLU A 371 -54.06 -14.44 3.40
N PHE A 372 -52.79 -14.59 3.07
CA PHE A 372 -51.71 -14.75 4.04
C PHE A 372 -50.44 -14.08 3.55
N THR A 373 -49.61 -13.64 4.50
CA THR A 373 -48.34 -12.97 4.23
C THR A 373 -47.19 -13.83 4.71
N VAL A 374 -46.21 -14.02 3.84
CA VAL A 374 -44.97 -14.75 4.10
C VAL A 374 -43.86 -13.72 4.34
N ASP A 375 -43.26 -13.75 5.53
CA ASP A 375 -42.00 -13.06 5.82
C ASP A 375 -40.86 -13.85 5.16
N LEU A 376 -40.14 -13.23 4.24
CA LEU A 376 -39.12 -13.91 3.45
C LEU A 376 -37.80 -14.10 4.20
N THR A 377 -37.61 -13.41 5.32
CA THR A 377 -36.41 -13.55 6.15
C THR A 377 -36.49 -14.76 7.07
N ALA A 378 -37.69 -15.07 7.55
CA ALA A 378 -37.97 -16.18 8.44
C ALA A 378 -39.37 -16.76 8.15
N PRO A 379 -39.57 -17.41 6.98
CA PRO A 379 -40.88 -17.89 6.60
C PRO A 379 -41.35 -19.00 7.56
N ALA A 380 -42.58 -18.88 8.04
CA ALA A 380 -43.24 -19.95 8.78
C ALA A 380 -43.48 -21.16 7.84
N SER A 381 -43.40 -22.37 8.38
CA SER A 381 -43.62 -23.58 7.59
C SER A 381 -45.09 -23.78 7.20
N GLU A 382 -46.03 -23.25 7.99
CA GLU A 382 -47.47 -23.46 7.82
C GLU A 382 -48.24 -22.15 8.08
N TYR A 383 -49.26 -21.90 7.26
CA TYR A 383 -50.19 -20.79 7.36
C TYR A 383 -51.62 -21.31 7.32
N LYS A 384 -52.46 -20.83 8.24
CA LYS A 384 -53.88 -21.14 8.26
C LYS A 384 -54.66 -19.99 7.61
N VAL A 385 -55.39 -20.30 6.53
CA VAL A 385 -56.05 -19.31 5.67
C VAL A 385 -57.53 -19.65 5.57
N GLY A 386 -58.34 -19.07 6.45
CA GLY A 386 -59.74 -19.48 6.62
C GLY A 386 -59.84 -20.96 7.03
N ASP A 387 -60.52 -21.76 6.21
CA ASP A 387 -60.64 -23.21 6.37
C ASP A 387 -59.54 -24.01 5.63
N TYR A 388 -58.66 -23.33 4.90
CA TYR A 388 -57.54 -23.92 4.17
C TYR A 388 -56.27 -23.92 5.01
N ARG A 389 -55.41 -24.90 4.76
CA ARG A 389 -54.07 -24.99 5.33
C ARG A 389 -53.04 -24.92 4.22
N VAL A 390 -52.10 -23.99 4.31
CA VAL A 390 -51.04 -23.80 3.32
C VAL A 390 -49.69 -24.10 3.97
N GLU A 391 -48.91 -24.98 3.37
CA GLU A 391 -47.58 -25.37 3.84
C GLU A 391 -46.53 -24.98 2.80
N ILE A 392 -45.40 -24.42 3.25
CA ILE A 392 -44.24 -24.17 2.40
C ILE A 392 -43.38 -25.44 2.41
N ALA A 393 -43.48 -26.23 1.34
CA ALA A 393 -42.67 -27.44 1.18
C ALA A 393 -41.20 -27.10 0.90
N ASN A 394 -40.97 -26.14 0.00
CA ASN A 394 -39.64 -25.63 -0.34
C ASN A 394 -39.67 -24.13 -0.54
N TYR A 395 -38.60 -23.47 -0.08
CA TYR A 395 -38.36 -22.04 -0.28
C TYR A 395 -36.99 -21.81 -0.89
N PHE A 396 -36.96 -21.09 -2.01
CA PHE A 396 -35.76 -20.70 -2.73
C PHE A 396 -35.68 -19.16 -2.71
N PRO A 397 -34.95 -18.55 -1.76
CA PRO A 397 -34.85 -17.08 -1.66
C PRO A 397 -34.26 -16.42 -2.91
N ASP A 398 -33.40 -17.13 -3.64
CA ASP A 398 -32.75 -16.63 -4.84
C ASP A 398 -32.74 -17.70 -5.92
N TYR A 399 -33.90 -17.90 -6.51
CA TYR A 399 -34.19 -19.01 -7.41
C TYR A 399 -33.34 -18.94 -8.69
N GLU A 400 -32.62 -20.03 -8.94
CA GLU A 400 -31.93 -20.33 -10.20
C GLU A 400 -32.16 -21.80 -10.59
N MET A 401 -31.99 -22.11 -11.88
CA MET A 401 -32.05 -23.48 -12.39
C MET A 401 -30.63 -23.96 -12.70
N GLU A 402 -30.13 -24.92 -11.93
CA GLU A 402 -28.82 -25.53 -12.16
C GLU A 402 -29.00 -27.00 -12.54
N ASN A 403 -28.51 -27.39 -13.71
CA ASN A 403 -28.65 -28.75 -14.27
C ASN A 403 -30.10 -29.28 -14.34
N GLY A 404 -31.09 -28.39 -14.37
CA GLY A 404 -32.52 -28.75 -14.43
C GLY A 404 -33.18 -28.95 -13.07
N GLU A 405 -32.46 -28.70 -11.97
CA GLU A 405 -33.01 -28.69 -10.61
C GLU A 405 -33.11 -27.26 -10.06
N PRO A 406 -34.16 -26.95 -9.28
CA PRO A 406 -34.31 -25.64 -8.65
C PRO A 406 -33.33 -25.52 -7.47
N VAL A 407 -32.48 -24.50 -7.51
CA VAL A 407 -31.51 -24.20 -6.45
C VAL A 407 -31.64 -22.74 -6.02
N SER A 408 -31.09 -22.43 -4.84
CA SER A 408 -30.99 -21.04 -4.38
C SER A 408 -29.55 -20.57 -4.48
N ALA A 409 -29.28 -19.56 -5.31
CA ALA A 409 -27.94 -19.00 -5.52
C ALA A 409 -27.40 -18.28 -4.28
N SER A 410 -28.30 -17.75 -3.46
CA SER A 410 -27.98 -17.11 -2.19
C SER A 410 -29.05 -17.40 -1.15
N LYS A 411 -28.77 -17.04 0.11
CA LYS A 411 -29.73 -17.09 1.22
C LYS A 411 -30.60 -15.85 1.33
N TYR A 412 -30.43 -14.88 0.42
CA TYR A 412 -31.09 -13.58 0.49
C TYR A 412 -32.22 -13.52 -0.53
N PRO A 413 -33.40 -13.00 -0.14
CA PRO A 413 -34.62 -13.02 -0.96
C PRO A 413 -34.55 -12.04 -2.14
N ARG A 414 -33.72 -12.33 -3.14
CA ARG A 414 -33.52 -11.49 -4.34
C ARG A 414 -34.44 -11.89 -5.49
N ASN A 415 -34.73 -13.18 -5.58
CA ASN A 415 -35.62 -13.76 -6.59
C ASN A 415 -36.38 -14.94 -5.94
N PRO A 416 -37.28 -14.67 -4.97
CA PRO A 416 -37.95 -15.72 -4.21
C PRO A 416 -38.84 -16.61 -5.09
N ALA A 417 -38.74 -17.91 -4.88
CA ALA A 417 -39.66 -18.92 -5.37
C ALA A 417 -40.06 -19.91 -4.27
N PHE A 418 -41.25 -20.49 -4.40
CA PHE A 418 -41.89 -21.33 -3.40
C PHE A 418 -42.49 -22.57 -4.05
N VAL A 419 -42.45 -23.68 -3.32
CA VAL A 419 -43.34 -24.83 -3.53
C VAL A 419 -44.32 -24.82 -2.38
N PHE A 420 -45.59 -24.51 -2.68
CA PHE A 420 -46.67 -24.54 -1.71
C PHE A 420 -47.46 -25.84 -1.83
N HIS A 421 -47.85 -26.40 -0.69
CA HIS A 421 -48.88 -27.42 -0.57
C HIS A 421 -50.14 -26.78 0.02
N VAL A 422 -51.23 -26.76 -0.74
CA VAL A 422 -52.51 -26.23 -0.30
C VAL A 422 -53.43 -27.40 0.03
N TYR A 423 -53.97 -27.44 1.24
CA TYR A 423 -54.90 -28.44 1.72
C TYR A 423 -56.32 -27.84 1.78
N PRO A 424 -57.23 -28.25 0.88
CA PRO A 424 -58.63 -27.86 0.93
C PRO A 424 -59.36 -28.38 2.19
N PRO A 425 -60.48 -27.75 2.60
CA PRO A 425 -61.22 -28.17 3.78
C PRO A 425 -61.72 -29.62 3.69
N GLY A 426 -61.22 -30.49 4.57
CA GLY A 426 -61.64 -31.89 4.65
C GLY A 426 -60.88 -32.86 3.74
N GLU A 427 -59.90 -32.37 2.97
CA GLU A 427 -59.03 -33.20 2.14
C GLU A 427 -57.68 -33.47 2.82
N THR A 428 -57.15 -34.68 2.62
CA THR A 428 -55.86 -35.09 3.18
C THR A 428 -54.70 -35.00 2.18
N GLU A 429 -55.01 -34.93 0.89
CA GLU A 429 -54.02 -34.80 -0.19
C GLU A 429 -53.84 -33.30 -0.54
N PRO A 430 -52.59 -32.80 -0.60
CA PRO A 430 -52.34 -31.41 -0.96
C PRO A 430 -52.34 -31.20 -2.47
N GLU A 431 -52.83 -30.04 -2.90
CA GLU A 431 -52.56 -29.48 -4.21
C GLU A 431 -51.21 -28.77 -4.20
N THR A 432 -50.33 -29.10 -5.16
CA THR A 432 -48.96 -28.57 -5.19
C THR A 432 -48.83 -27.45 -6.21
N SER A 433 -48.40 -26.27 -5.78
CA SER A 433 -48.24 -25.10 -6.63
C SER A 433 -46.82 -24.55 -6.53
N PHE A 434 -46.17 -24.37 -7.68
CA PHE A 434 -44.87 -23.71 -7.76
C PHE A 434 -45.06 -22.24 -8.13
N LEU A 435 -44.63 -21.34 -7.26
CA LEU A 435 -44.75 -19.90 -7.43
C LEU A 435 -43.37 -19.25 -7.49
N GLY A 436 -43.07 -18.57 -8.58
CA GLY A 436 -41.95 -17.63 -8.70
C GLY A 436 -42.44 -16.26 -9.17
N ILE A 437 -41.55 -15.26 -9.21
CA ILE A 437 -41.89 -13.93 -9.72
C ILE A 437 -42.37 -14.04 -11.18
N GLY A 438 -43.64 -13.70 -11.41
CA GLY A 438 -44.26 -13.73 -12.75
C GLY A 438 -44.59 -15.13 -13.28
N ALA A 439 -44.44 -16.19 -12.48
CA ALA A 439 -44.76 -17.56 -12.87
C ALA A 439 -45.50 -18.30 -11.75
N ASN A 440 -46.74 -18.72 -12.03
CA ASN A 440 -47.46 -19.68 -11.19
C ASN A 440 -47.70 -20.94 -12.04
N ILE A 441 -46.99 -22.01 -11.72
CA ILE A 441 -47.04 -23.28 -12.44
C ILE A 441 -47.76 -24.30 -11.56
N ASP A 442 -48.81 -24.90 -12.13
CA ASP A 442 -49.45 -26.08 -11.57
C ASP A 442 -48.52 -27.28 -11.75
N ALA A 443 -47.77 -27.61 -10.69
CA ALA A 443 -46.82 -28.71 -10.70
C ALA A 443 -47.51 -30.07 -10.59
N GLY A 444 -48.75 -30.12 -10.07
CA GLY A 444 -49.57 -31.32 -9.91
C GLY A 444 -50.41 -31.67 -11.16
N GLY A 445 -50.72 -30.68 -12.00
CA GLY A 445 -51.48 -30.82 -13.26
C GLY A 445 -53.01 -30.79 -13.08
N ASP A 446 -53.51 -31.21 -11.92
CA ASP A 446 -54.94 -31.38 -11.63
C ASP A 446 -55.44 -30.48 -10.48
N ASN A 447 -54.71 -29.42 -10.10
CA ASN A 447 -55.13 -28.54 -9.00
C ASN A 447 -56.46 -27.84 -9.30
N GLN A 448 -57.35 -27.71 -8.31
CA GLN A 448 -58.57 -26.91 -8.39
C GLN A 448 -58.35 -25.47 -7.91
N TYR A 449 -57.39 -25.27 -7.00
CA TYR A 449 -57.04 -23.98 -6.41
C TYR A 449 -55.66 -23.50 -6.86
N LYS A 450 -55.48 -22.17 -6.88
CA LYS A 450 -54.21 -21.49 -7.16
C LYS A 450 -53.92 -20.41 -6.12
N LEU A 451 -52.64 -20.15 -5.93
CA LEU A 451 -52.14 -19.03 -5.14
C LEU A 451 -51.84 -17.83 -6.05
N GLY A 452 -52.52 -16.71 -5.81
CA GLY A 452 -52.27 -15.45 -6.52
C GLY A 452 -51.44 -14.51 -5.64
N LEU A 453 -50.40 -13.89 -6.19
CA LEU A 453 -49.66 -12.81 -5.51
C LEU A 453 -50.56 -11.56 -5.46
N THR A 454 -50.85 -11.05 -4.26
CA THR A 454 -51.66 -9.84 -4.06
C THR A 454 -50.83 -8.59 -3.82
N ALA A 455 -49.76 -8.73 -3.02
CA ALA A 455 -48.87 -7.64 -2.67
C ALA A 455 -47.47 -8.17 -2.35
N PHE A 456 -46.48 -7.30 -2.46
CA PHE A 456 -45.13 -7.56 -1.97
C PHE A 456 -44.55 -6.27 -1.41
N ASP A 457 -43.70 -6.40 -0.41
CA ASP A 457 -42.92 -5.32 0.18
C ASP A 457 -41.44 -5.58 -0.07
N VAL A 458 -40.71 -4.53 -0.42
CA VAL A 458 -39.26 -4.58 -0.68
C VAL A 458 -38.55 -3.60 0.24
N ARG A 459 -37.27 -3.84 0.45
CA ARG A 459 -36.39 -2.94 1.22
C ARG A 459 -35.02 -2.86 0.59
N ASP A 460 -34.37 -1.74 0.80
CA ASP A 460 -33.00 -1.57 0.33
C ASP A 460 -31.98 -2.09 1.35
N VAL A 461 -30.81 -2.44 0.84
CA VAL A 461 -29.68 -2.93 1.64
C VAL A 461 -28.47 -2.05 1.37
N THR A 462 -27.92 -1.48 2.44
CA THR A 462 -26.68 -0.73 2.36
C THR A 462 -25.46 -1.61 2.60
N GLY A 463 -24.40 -1.39 1.82
CA GLY A 463 -23.08 -1.96 2.04
C GLY A 463 -22.12 -0.88 2.53
N LEU A 464 -21.67 -0.98 3.77
CA LEU A 464 -20.81 -0.01 4.43
C LEU A 464 -19.43 -0.60 4.69
N THR A 465 -18.38 0.17 4.37
CA THR A 465 -17.02 -0.14 4.82
C THR A 465 -16.74 0.51 6.17
N VAL A 466 -16.34 -0.32 7.13
CA VAL A 466 -15.92 0.10 8.47
C VAL A 466 -14.43 0.38 8.45
N LYS A 467 -14.03 1.61 8.77
CA LYS A 467 -12.63 2.03 8.79
C LYS A 467 -12.22 2.59 10.15
N LYS A 468 -11.08 2.13 10.65
CA LYS A 468 -10.27 2.77 11.70
C LYS A 468 -8.83 2.77 11.21
N ASP A 469 -8.14 3.90 11.18
CA ASP A 469 -6.74 3.93 10.73
C ASP A 469 -5.93 5.01 11.45
N HIS A 470 -5.19 4.60 12.48
CA HIS A 470 -4.23 5.45 13.20
C HIS A 470 -2.82 5.41 12.59
N THR A 471 -2.61 4.69 11.50
CA THR A 471 -1.30 4.49 10.85
C THR A 471 -1.05 5.49 9.71
N LEU A 472 -2.09 6.10 9.15
CA LEU A 472 -1.99 7.02 8.00
C LEU A 472 -0.96 8.13 8.19
N TRP A 473 -0.92 8.76 9.36
CA TRP A 473 0.03 9.86 9.62
C TRP A 473 1.49 9.36 9.67
N LEU A 474 1.73 8.14 10.16
CA LEU A 474 3.06 7.52 10.14
C LEU A 474 3.49 7.23 8.71
N ILE A 475 2.60 6.67 7.89
CA ILE A 475 2.85 6.40 6.47
C ILE A 475 3.14 7.71 5.74
N ALA A 476 2.34 8.76 5.95
CA ALA A 476 2.54 10.07 5.36
C ALA A 476 3.87 10.71 5.80
N LEU A 477 4.22 10.62 7.09
CA LEU A 477 5.49 11.09 7.63
C LEU A 477 6.68 10.36 6.98
N GLY A 478 6.60 9.03 6.89
CA GLY A 478 7.62 8.21 6.22
C GLY A 478 7.80 8.61 4.75
N GLY A 479 6.69 8.79 4.03
CA GLY A 479 6.68 9.27 2.64
C GLY A 479 7.29 10.67 2.48
N ALA A 480 6.99 11.60 3.39
CA ALA A 480 7.56 12.94 3.38
C ALA A 480 9.08 12.92 3.61
N ILE A 481 9.55 12.15 4.61
CA ILE A 481 10.99 11.98 4.88
C ILE A 481 11.71 11.34 3.70
N PHE A 482 11.11 10.31 3.10
CA PHE A 482 11.62 9.66 1.89
C PHE A 482 11.82 10.68 0.77
N MET A 483 10.81 11.49 0.50
CA MET A 483 10.85 12.53 -0.54
C MET A 483 11.97 13.55 -0.29
N ILE A 484 12.13 14.01 0.97
CA ILE A 484 13.23 14.89 1.36
C ILE A 484 14.59 14.24 1.04
N GLY A 485 14.77 12.96 1.35
CA GLY A 485 15.99 12.21 1.06
C GLY A 485 16.30 12.11 -0.44
N VAL A 486 15.29 11.87 -1.27
CA VAL A 486 15.43 11.85 -2.74
C VAL A 486 15.85 13.21 -3.27
N ILE A 487 15.14 14.28 -2.89
CA ILE A 487 15.43 15.65 -3.33
C ILE A 487 16.86 16.03 -2.91
N GLN A 488 17.21 15.78 -1.65
CA GLN A 488 18.54 16.01 -1.09
C GLN A 488 19.66 15.32 -1.89
N GLY A 489 19.46 14.05 -2.26
CA GLY A 489 20.46 13.25 -2.98
C GLY A 489 20.53 13.51 -4.48
N MET A 490 19.47 14.05 -5.09
CA MET A 490 19.37 14.28 -6.52
C MET A 490 19.79 15.70 -6.93
N TYR A 491 19.35 16.72 -6.21
CA TYR A 491 19.56 18.12 -6.61
C TYR A 491 20.87 18.72 -6.07
N TRP A 492 21.38 18.22 -4.95
CA TRP A 492 22.64 18.70 -4.39
C TRP A 492 23.78 17.71 -4.61
N ASN A 493 24.89 18.25 -5.08
CA ASN A 493 26.12 17.51 -5.25
C ASN A 493 27.12 17.96 -4.20
N HIS A 494 27.69 17.02 -3.46
CA HIS A 494 28.77 17.28 -2.53
C HIS A 494 30.06 17.52 -3.32
N ARG A 495 30.61 18.73 -3.18
CA ARG A 495 31.78 19.20 -3.91
C ARG A 495 32.93 19.47 -2.95
N ARG A 496 34.12 19.03 -3.34
CA ARG A 496 35.40 19.27 -2.66
C ARG A 496 36.43 19.79 -3.65
N ILE A 497 37.12 20.86 -3.26
CA ILE A 497 38.24 21.42 -4.00
C ILE A 497 39.41 21.53 -3.02
N TRP A 498 40.56 21.03 -3.42
CA TRP A 498 41.81 21.14 -2.68
C TRP A 498 42.78 22.01 -3.45
N LEU A 499 43.49 22.89 -2.74
CA LEU A 499 44.66 23.60 -3.26
C LEU A 499 45.84 23.30 -2.34
N GLN A 500 46.97 22.90 -2.92
CA GLN A 500 48.21 22.69 -2.19
C GLN A 500 49.34 23.51 -2.79
N PRO A 501 49.95 24.44 -2.04
CA PRO A 501 51.18 25.10 -2.47
C PRO A 501 52.32 24.10 -2.60
N ARG A 502 53.20 24.38 -3.57
CA ARG A 502 54.43 23.65 -3.91
C ARG A 502 55.57 24.67 -4.01
N GLU A 503 56.81 24.18 -4.09
CA GLU A 503 58.00 25.04 -4.14
C GLU A 503 57.93 26.03 -5.33
N ASP A 504 57.46 25.56 -6.49
CA ASP A 504 57.39 26.37 -7.72
C ASP A 504 55.95 26.66 -8.20
N GLY A 505 54.95 26.64 -7.30
CA GLY A 505 53.57 26.98 -7.66
C GLY A 505 52.48 26.27 -6.84
N VAL A 506 51.41 25.81 -7.49
CA VAL A 506 50.27 25.15 -6.79
C VAL A 506 49.69 23.97 -7.55
N TRP A 507 49.13 23.02 -6.79
CA TRP A 507 48.27 21.96 -7.31
C TRP A 507 46.81 22.18 -6.91
N VAL A 508 45.90 21.99 -7.86
CA VAL A 508 44.46 22.04 -7.63
C VAL A 508 43.83 20.69 -7.98
N SER A 509 43.08 20.12 -7.04
CA SER A 509 42.32 18.89 -7.24
C SER A 509 40.84 19.09 -6.90
N GLY A 510 39.96 18.42 -7.63
CA GLY A 510 38.52 18.49 -7.40
C GLY A 510 37.87 17.11 -7.30
N HIS A 511 36.89 16.98 -6.41
CA HIS A 511 36.02 15.82 -6.32
C HIS A 511 34.55 16.22 -6.16
N THR A 512 33.67 15.59 -6.94
CA THR A 512 32.22 15.66 -6.73
C THR A 512 31.60 14.27 -6.80
N ASN A 513 30.51 14.03 -6.07
CA ASN A 513 29.78 12.76 -6.17
C ASN A 513 29.04 12.60 -7.51
N LYS A 514 28.65 13.72 -8.14
CA LYS A 514 27.91 13.78 -9.42
C LYS A 514 28.24 15.09 -10.16
N ASN A 515 28.02 15.11 -11.48
CA ASN A 515 28.18 16.28 -12.34
C ASN A 515 29.58 16.93 -12.26
N TRP A 516 30.57 16.21 -12.81
CA TRP A 516 31.98 16.62 -12.85
C TRP A 516 32.21 17.90 -13.67
N TYR A 517 31.48 18.06 -14.76
CA TYR A 517 31.52 19.26 -15.60
C TYR A 517 31.20 20.54 -14.81
N ALA A 518 30.12 20.55 -14.02
CA ALA A 518 29.75 21.70 -13.21
C ALA A 518 30.72 22.00 -12.06
N LEU A 519 31.49 21.00 -11.59
CA LEU A 519 32.57 21.23 -10.64
C LEU A 519 33.74 21.95 -11.33
N ARG A 520 34.16 21.46 -12.50
CA ARG A 520 35.24 22.06 -13.30
C ARG A 520 34.94 23.52 -13.63
N MET A 521 33.74 23.82 -14.14
CA MET A 521 33.31 25.21 -14.40
C MET A 521 33.35 26.09 -13.15
N GLU A 522 33.01 25.57 -11.96
CA GLU A 522 33.10 26.36 -10.74
C GLU A 522 34.55 26.60 -10.32
N ILE A 523 35.48 25.67 -10.60
CA ILE A 523 36.91 25.86 -10.39
C ILE A 523 37.44 26.89 -11.39
N ASP A 524 37.08 26.80 -12.67
CA ASP A 524 37.50 27.76 -13.72
C ASP A 524 37.10 29.19 -13.36
N LYS A 525 35.89 29.36 -12.83
CA LYS A 525 35.45 30.67 -12.37
C LYS A 525 35.97 31.05 -10.97
N ALA A 526 36.66 30.15 -10.27
CA ALA A 526 37.34 30.46 -9.02
C ALA A 526 38.79 30.90 -9.25
N ILE A 527 39.42 30.40 -10.32
CA ILE A 527 40.79 30.76 -10.73
C ILE A 527 40.88 32.07 -11.53
N GLU A 528 39.75 32.64 -11.98
CA GLU A 528 39.72 33.95 -12.66
C GLU A 528 40.51 35.02 -11.87
N GLY A 529 41.56 35.57 -12.49
CA GLY A 529 42.43 36.60 -11.93
C GLY A 529 43.52 36.11 -10.98
N THR A 530 43.65 34.79 -10.75
CA THR A 530 44.58 34.21 -9.74
C THR A 530 45.89 33.67 -10.31
N ASN A 531 46.08 33.73 -11.63
CA ASN A 531 47.18 33.09 -12.38
C ASN A 531 47.28 31.56 -12.26
N ILE A 532 46.30 30.91 -11.62
CA ILE A 532 46.17 29.45 -11.57
C ILE A 532 45.63 28.94 -12.91
N GLU A 533 46.23 27.89 -13.46
CA GLU A 533 45.77 27.23 -14.68
C GLU A 533 44.56 26.32 -14.41
N SER A 534 43.66 26.21 -15.40
CA SER A 534 42.46 25.36 -15.31
C SER A 534 42.85 23.88 -15.16
N PRO A 535 42.31 23.17 -14.14
CA PRO A 535 42.56 21.75 -14.00
C PRO A 535 41.87 20.93 -15.09
N LYS A 536 42.51 19.84 -15.50
CA LYS A 536 42.03 18.95 -16.56
C LYS A 536 41.14 17.85 -15.97
N ASP A 537 40.18 17.39 -16.76
CA ASP A 537 39.44 16.15 -16.47
C ASP A 537 40.23 14.95 -17.02
N GLN A 538 40.91 14.24 -16.12
CA GLN A 538 41.75 13.10 -16.47
C GLN A 538 40.97 11.90 -17.03
N TYR A 539 39.65 11.85 -16.82
CA TYR A 539 38.82 10.80 -17.41
C TYR A 539 38.60 11.05 -18.91
N GLU A 540 38.34 12.30 -19.30
CA GLU A 540 38.16 12.72 -20.71
C GLU A 540 39.46 12.64 -21.52
N MET A 541 40.62 12.64 -20.87
CA MET A 541 41.92 12.47 -21.53
C MET A 541 42.28 11.00 -21.83
N LYS A 542 41.59 10.05 -21.18
CA LYS A 542 41.80 8.60 -21.37
C LYS A 542 40.80 7.98 -22.36
N SER A 543 39.68 8.65 -22.60
CA SER A 543 38.71 8.34 -23.66
C SER A 543 39.13 8.98 -24.98
#